data_AF-A0A6P7HEF4-F1
#
_entry.id   AF-A0A6P7HEF4-F1
#
_cell.length_a   1.000
_cell.length_b   1.000
_cell.length_c   1.000
_cell.angle_alpha   90.00
_cell.angle_beta   90.00
_cell.angle_gamma   90.00
#
_symmetry.space_group_name_H-M   'P 1'
#
loop_
_entity.id
_entity.type
_entity.pdbx_description
1 polymer ?
#
loop_
_entity_poly.entity_id
_entity_poly.type
_entity_poly.pdbx_seq_one_letter_code
_entity_poly.pdbx_strand_id
1 'polypeptide(L)'
;MFSKFKNFRKDKNDFLNDNDKPTGNSSQRIIIGGETEVKVTSQNNRISNELQQKFEGKSREDLILSLVETQNALEKQKKKLKDLEDYLDDLLLRVMETSPRILQNPYVTCKMAEYSKMTS
;
A
#
# COMPACT_ATOMS: atom_id res chain seq x y z
N MET A 1 6.65 -5.37 34.40
CA MET A 1 5.72 -4.42 35.07
C MET A 1 4.60 -4.10 34.10
N PHE A 2 3.38 -4.56 34.38
CA PHE A 2 2.20 -4.28 33.57
C PHE A 2 1.52 -3.01 34.10
N SER A 3 1.50 -1.95 33.29
CA SER A 3 0.77 -0.72 33.60
C SER A 3 -0.52 -0.65 32.79
N LYS A 4 -1.60 -0.46 33.55
CA LYS A 4 -3.01 -0.60 33.22
C LYS A 4 -3.49 0.54 32.31
N PHE A 5 -4.18 0.18 31.23
CA PHE A 5 -5.08 1.10 30.52
C PHE A 5 -6.35 1.30 31.34
N LYS A 6 -6.74 2.57 31.53
CA LYS A 6 -8.13 3.03 31.74
C LYS A 6 -8.14 4.57 31.73
N ASN A 7 -8.93 5.16 30.83
CA ASN A 7 -9.99 6.09 31.20
C ASN A 7 -10.89 6.33 29.99
N PHE A 8 -11.94 5.52 29.98
CA PHE A 8 -13.18 5.71 29.23
C PHE A 8 -13.92 6.87 29.90
N ARG A 9 -14.15 7.98 29.19
CA ARG A 9 -15.14 8.99 29.60
C ARG A 9 -16.11 9.21 28.44
N LYS A 10 -17.34 8.79 28.71
CA LYS A 10 -18.55 8.87 27.90
C LYS A 10 -19.46 9.86 28.61
N ASP A 11 -19.88 10.92 27.93
CA ASP A 11 -21.11 11.70 28.19
C ASP A 11 -21.30 12.60 26.95
N LYS A 12 -22.27 12.32 26.08
CA LYS A 12 -23.70 12.67 26.10
C LYS A 12 -23.97 14.02 25.44
N ASN A 13 -24.74 13.94 24.34
CA ASN A 13 -25.71 14.86 23.77
C ASN A 13 -25.57 16.36 24.05
N ASP A 14 -25.53 17.16 22.98
CA ASP A 14 -26.61 18.12 22.73
C ASP A 14 -26.70 18.42 21.22
N PHE A 15 -27.84 18.04 20.63
CA PHE A 15 -28.29 18.52 19.33
C PHE A 15 -28.92 19.89 19.54
N LEU A 16 -28.31 20.93 18.99
CA LEU A 16 -29.01 22.18 18.71
C LEU A 16 -28.80 22.54 17.23
N ASN A 17 -29.89 22.30 16.49
CA ASN A 17 -30.19 22.95 15.23
C ASN A 17 -30.32 24.45 15.52
N ASP A 18 -29.55 25.29 14.84
CA ASP A 18 -30.01 26.64 14.55
C ASP A 18 -29.65 26.99 13.10
N ASN A 19 -30.71 27.16 12.32
CA ASN A 19 -30.67 27.76 10.99
C ASN A 19 -30.63 29.26 11.21
N ASP A 20 -29.53 29.92 10.81
CA ASP A 20 -29.66 31.29 10.34
C ASP A 20 -28.57 31.62 9.32
N LYS A 21 -29.04 32.03 8.14
CA LYS A 21 -28.27 32.51 7.01
C LYS A 21 -28.51 34.01 6.92
N PRO A 22 -27.46 34.84 6.84
CA PRO A 22 -27.56 36.06 6.06
C PRO A 22 -26.49 36.08 4.98
N THR A 23 -26.97 36.16 3.76
CA THR A 23 -26.26 36.59 2.55
C THR A 23 -25.66 37.98 2.79
N GLY A 24 -24.33 38.08 2.69
CA GLY A 24 -23.60 39.35 2.72
C GLY A 24 -22.24 39.17 2.09
N ASN A 25 -22.15 39.45 0.79
CA ASN A 25 -20.90 39.43 0.03
C ASN A 25 -20.12 40.71 0.38
N SER A 26 -19.11 40.60 1.24
CA SER A 26 -18.07 41.62 1.42
C SER A 26 -16.74 40.92 1.68
N SER A 27 -15.96 40.86 0.61
CA SER A 27 -14.61 40.33 0.56
C SER A 27 -13.67 41.24 1.35
N GLN A 28 -13.52 41.03 2.66
CA GLN A 28 -12.33 41.41 3.43
C GLN A 28 -12.45 40.93 4.89
N ARG A 29 -11.62 39.96 5.29
CA ARG A 29 -11.30 39.70 6.70
C ARG A 29 -9.87 40.15 6.95
N ILE A 30 -9.71 41.10 7.85
CA ILE A 30 -8.41 41.64 8.27
C ILE A 30 -7.65 40.51 8.98
N ILE A 31 -6.43 40.20 8.52
CA ILE A 31 -5.55 39.20 9.12
C ILE A 31 -4.57 39.94 10.01
N ILE A 32 -4.82 39.94 11.33
CA ILE A 32 -3.84 40.37 12.33
C ILE A 32 -3.17 39.10 12.82
N GLY A 33 -1.89 38.95 12.46
CA GLY A 33 -1.12 37.73 12.64
C GLY A 33 -0.78 37.40 14.09
N GLY A 34 -0.40 36.14 14.32
CA GLY A 34 0.24 35.80 15.57
C GLY A 34 0.31 34.34 16.00
N GLU A 35 -0.04 33.32 15.20
CA GLU A 35 0.31 31.93 15.56
C GLU A 35 0.18 30.95 14.39
N THR A 36 1.29 30.25 14.14
CA THR A 36 1.46 29.27 13.08
C THR A 36 0.79 27.95 13.48
N GLU A 37 -0.54 27.91 13.49
CA GLU A 37 -1.23 26.63 13.60
C GLU A 37 -1.19 25.91 12.25
N VAL A 38 -0.43 24.82 12.21
CA VAL A 38 -0.33 23.89 11.08
C VAL A 38 -1.74 23.44 10.72
N LYS A 39 -2.36 24.10 9.73
CA LYS A 39 -3.62 23.66 9.15
C LYS A 39 -3.36 22.33 8.45
N VAL A 40 -3.67 21.24 9.15
CA VAL A 40 -3.86 19.90 8.59
C VAL A 40 -5.06 19.98 7.64
N THR A 41 -4.84 20.55 6.46
CA THR A 41 -5.86 20.70 5.44
C THR A 41 -5.82 19.44 4.60
N SER A 42 -6.72 18.51 4.92
CA SER A 42 -7.33 17.50 4.03
C SER A 42 -6.65 17.29 2.67
N GLN A 43 -5.53 16.57 2.62
CA GLN A 43 -4.89 16.18 1.35
C GLN A 43 -5.48 14.92 0.70
N ASN A 44 -6.57 14.37 1.23
CA ASN A 44 -6.96 12.98 0.94
C ASN A 44 -7.93 12.72 -0.23
N ASN A 45 -8.26 13.69 -1.10
CA ASN A 45 -9.24 13.43 -2.18
C ASN A 45 -8.90 14.09 -3.54
N ARG A 46 -7.65 14.50 -3.79
CA ARG A 46 -7.28 14.94 -5.14
C ARG A 46 -6.91 13.73 -5.99
N ILE A 47 -7.93 13.20 -6.67
CA ILE A 47 -7.71 12.33 -7.82
C ILE A 47 -6.87 13.10 -8.84
N SER A 48 -5.73 12.54 -9.28
CA SER A 48 -4.87 13.17 -10.28
C SER A 48 -5.69 13.53 -11.53
N ASN A 49 -5.40 14.68 -12.14
CA ASN A 49 -6.06 15.12 -13.37
C ASN A 49 -5.99 14.04 -14.48
N GLU A 50 -4.88 13.28 -14.52
CA GLU A 50 -4.71 12.14 -15.45
C GLU A 50 -5.71 11.01 -15.19
N LEU A 51 -5.99 10.71 -13.91
CA LEU A 51 -6.94 9.68 -13.53
C LEU A 51 -8.37 10.14 -13.82
N GLN A 52 -8.68 11.42 -13.59
CA GLN A 52 -9.97 12.00 -13.96
C GLN A 52 -10.20 11.88 -15.47
N GLN A 53 -9.23 12.28 -16.29
CA GLN A 53 -9.33 12.17 -17.75
C GLN A 53 -9.46 10.73 -18.24
N LYS A 54 -8.80 9.76 -17.59
CA LYS A 54 -8.89 8.33 -17.94
C LYS A 54 -10.27 7.71 -17.69
N PHE A 55 -11.06 8.29 -16.79
CA PHE A 55 -12.39 7.80 -16.43
C PHE A 55 -13.52 8.76 -16.82
N GLU A 56 -13.20 9.92 -17.38
CA GLU A 56 -14.16 10.89 -17.90
C GLU A 56 -14.99 10.26 -19.03
N GLY A 57 -16.31 10.44 -18.98
CA GLY A 57 -17.25 9.90 -19.98
C GLY A 57 -17.53 8.40 -19.89
N LYS A 58 -16.91 7.66 -18.97
CA LYS A 58 -17.24 6.23 -18.76
C LYS A 58 -18.58 6.08 -18.04
N SER A 59 -19.39 5.12 -18.50
CA SER A 59 -20.58 4.72 -17.78
C SER A 59 -20.21 4.01 -16.47
N ARG A 60 -21.13 4.01 -15.51
CA ARG A 60 -21.03 3.18 -14.30
C ARG A 60 -20.77 1.71 -14.65
N GLU A 61 -21.39 1.23 -15.72
CA GLU A 61 -21.23 -0.14 -16.20
C GLU A 61 -19.79 -0.41 -16.69
N ASP A 62 -19.22 0.51 -17.47
CA ASP A 62 -17.84 0.39 -17.97
C ASP A 62 -16.81 0.37 -16.82
N LEU A 63 -17.05 1.16 -15.78
CA LEU A 63 -16.22 1.17 -14.57
C LEU A 63 -16.28 -0.17 -13.83
N ILE A 64 -17.47 -0.75 -13.70
CA ILE A 64 -17.67 -2.05 -13.08
C ILE A 64 -16.97 -3.15 -13.89
N LEU A 65 -17.12 -3.15 -15.22
CA LEU A 65 -16.43 -4.09 -16.09
C LEU A 65 -14.91 -3.99 -15.97
N SER A 66 -14.36 -2.77 -16.01
CA SER A 66 -12.91 -2.56 -15.88
C SER A 66 -12.38 -2.99 -14.50
N LEU A 67 -13.18 -2.81 -13.44
CA LEU A 67 -12.85 -3.28 -12.11
C LEU A 67 -12.82 -4.81 -12.04
N VAL A 68 -13.80 -5.49 -12.64
CA VAL A 68 -13.85 -6.96 -12.68
C VAL A 68 -12.67 -7.51 -13.49
N GLU A 69 -12.33 -6.89 -14.62
CA GLU A 69 -11.16 -7.26 -15.41
C GLU A 69 -9.85 -7.16 -14.60
N THR A 70 -9.69 -6.07 -13.86
CA THR A 70 -8.50 -5.87 -13.01
C THR A 70 -8.46 -6.84 -11.84
N GLN A 71 -9.60 -7.15 -11.21
CA GLN A 71 -9.70 -8.19 -10.18
C GLN A 71 -9.28 -9.56 -10.73
N ASN A 72 -9.79 -9.95 -11.90
CA ASN A 72 -9.45 -11.21 -12.56
C ASN A 72 -7.96 -11.29 -12.93
N ALA A 73 -7.38 -10.19 -13.44
CA ALA A 73 -5.96 -10.12 -13.75
C ALA A 73 -5.09 -10.28 -12.50
N LEU A 74 -5.49 -9.64 -11.39
CA LEU A 74 -4.81 -9.74 -10.11
C LEU A 74 -4.88 -11.16 -9.55
N GLU A 75 -6.03 -11.82 -9.63
CA GLU A 75 -6.20 -13.20 -9.18
C GLU A 75 -5.32 -14.16 -9.98
N LYS A 76 -5.28 -14.01 -11.31
CA LYS A 76 -4.37 -14.76 -12.18
C LYS A 76 -2.90 -14.56 -11.80
N GLN A 77 -2.51 -13.32 -11.50
CA GLN A 77 -1.14 -13.01 -11.08
C GLN A 77 -0.79 -13.65 -9.74
N LYS A 78 -1.70 -13.60 -8.75
CA LYS A 78 -1.53 -14.25 -7.45
C LYS A 78 -1.38 -15.76 -7.60
N LYS A 79 -2.22 -16.39 -8.43
CA LYS A 79 -2.12 -17.81 -8.73
C LYS A 79 -0.77 -18.14 -9.37
N LYS A 80 -0.36 -17.39 -10.39
CA LYS A 80 0.94 -17.57 -11.05
C LYS A 80 2.10 -17.44 -10.07
N LEU A 81 2.05 -16.47 -9.15
CA LEU A 81 3.08 -16.29 -8.13
C LEU A 81 3.17 -17.53 -7.25
N LYS A 82 2.02 -18.01 -6.75
CA LYS A 82 1.96 -19.23 -5.95
C LYS A 82 2.48 -20.46 -6.73
N ASP A 83 2.06 -20.63 -7.97
CA ASP A 83 2.52 -21.75 -8.80
C ASP A 83 4.06 -21.71 -9.02
N LEU A 84 4.65 -20.51 -9.08
CA LEU A 84 6.10 -20.33 -9.18
C LEU A 84 6.81 -20.59 -7.85
N GLU A 85 6.22 -20.17 -6.72
CA GLU A 85 6.73 -20.45 -5.37
C GLU A 85 6.70 -21.96 -5.09
N ASP A 86 5.56 -22.61 -5.34
CA ASP A 86 5.39 -24.06 -5.18
C ASP A 86 6.40 -24.82 -6.08
N TYR A 87 6.60 -24.36 -7.33
CA TYR A 87 7.61 -24.94 -8.23
C TYR A 87 9.04 -24.76 -7.71
N LEU A 88 9.36 -23.58 -7.16
CA LEU A 88 10.67 -23.32 -6.56
C LEU A 88 10.88 -24.21 -5.34
N ASP A 89 9.89 -24.38 -4.46
CA ASP A 89 9.97 -25.25 -3.29
C ASP A 89 10.20 -26.71 -3.68
N ASP A 90 9.45 -27.24 -4.65
CA ASP A 90 9.61 -28.61 -5.18
C ASP A 90 10.99 -28.83 -5.84
N LEU A 91 11.54 -27.79 -6.47
CA LEU A 91 12.87 -27.83 -7.06
C LEU A 91 13.95 -27.77 -5.97
N LEU A 92 13.81 -26.87 -5.01
CA LEU A 92 14.73 -26.69 -3.91
C LEU A 92 14.83 -27.95 -3.06
N LEU A 93 13.72 -28.63 -2.79
CA LEU A 93 13.71 -29.90 -2.06
C LEU A 93 14.61 -30.94 -2.74
N ARG A 94 14.46 -31.13 -4.06
CA ARG A 94 15.30 -32.05 -4.83
C ARG A 94 16.77 -31.62 -4.88
N VAL A 95 17.03 -30.31 -4.99
CA VAL A 95 18.41 -29.78 -5.00
C VAL A 95 19.08 -30.00 -3.66
N MET A 96 18.37 -29.80 -2.55
CA MET A 96 18.90 -30.04 -1.20
C MET A 96 19.28 -31.51 -0.99
N GLU A 97 18.50 -32.44 -1.54
CA GLU A 97 18.77 -33.88 -1.45
C GLU A 97 19.92 -34.33 -2.36
N THR A 98 19.99 -33.81 -3.59
CA THR A 98 20.89 -34.35 -4.63
C THR A 98 22.17 -33.53 -4.81
N SER A 99 22.13 -32.21 -4.66
CA SER A 99 23.24 -31.31 -4.99
C SER A 99 23.18 -29.99 -4.19
N PRO A 100 23.34 -30.04 -2.84
CA PRO A 100 23.15 -28.89 -1.96
C PRO A 100 24.18 -27.77 -2.18
N ARG A 101 25.31 -28.04 -2.86
CA ARG A 101 26.32 -27.04 -3.19
C ARG A 101 25.80 -25.91 -4.07
N ILE A 102 24.74 -26.15 -4.85
CA ILE A 102 24.11 -25.14 -5.72
C ILE A 102 23.51 -23.99 -4.91
N LEU A 103 23.13 -24.25 -3.64
CA LEU A 103 22.54 -23.26 -2.74
C LEU A 103 23.59 -22.53 -1.87
N GLN A 104 24.89 -22.79 -2.05
CA GLN A 104 25.93 -22.10 -1.29
C GLN A 104 26.03 -20.62 -1.70
N ASN A 105 26.20 -19.75 -0.71
CA ASN A 105 26.54 -18.34 -0.90
C ASN A 105 27.89 -18.05 -0.19
N PRO A 106 28.97 -17.67 -0.90
CA PRO A 106 29.05 -17.48 -2.36
C PRO A 106 28.89 -18.78 -3.13
N TYR A 107 28.38 -18.70 -4.35
CA TYR A 107 28.25 -19.87 -5.22
C TYR A 107 29.62 -20.37 -5.64
N VAL A 108 30.08 -21.46 -5.02
CA VAL A 108 31.38 -22.06 -5.31
C VAL A 108 31.18 -23.18 -6.33
N THR A 109 31.54 -22.90 -7.58
CA THR A 109 31.62 -23.97 -8.59
C THR A 109 32.73 -24.96 -8.20
N CYS A 110 32.54 -26.26 -8.45
CA CYS A 110 33.57 -27.27 -8.13
C CYS A 110 34.95 -26.94 -8.72
N LYS A 111 35.00 -26.23 -9.86
CA LYS A 111 36.26 -25.72 -10.44
C LYS A 111 36.98 -24.74 -9.51
N MET A 112 36.27 -23.81 -8.87
CA MET A 112 36.86 -22.82 -7.95
C MET A 112 37.40 -23.47 -6.66
N ALA A 113 36.79 -24.56 -6.22
CA ALA A 113 37.25 -25.29 -5.03
C ALA A 113 38.59 -26.03 -5.23
N GLU A 114 38.96 -26.37 -6.48
CA GLU A 114 40.25 -26.99 -6.82
C GLU A 114 41.38 -25.95 -6.92
N TYR A 115 41.12 -24.77 -7.50
CA TYR A 115 42.12 -23.69 -7.57
C TYR A 115 42.57 -23.21 -6.19
N SER A 116 41.67 -23.14 -5.20
CA SER A 116 42.04 -22.76 -3.83
C SER A 116 42.93 -23.80 -3.13
N LYS A 117 42.91 -25.08 -3.55
CA LYS A 117 43.73 -26.14 -2.95
C LYS A 117 45.12 -26.27 -3.59
N MET A 118 45.31 -25.76 -4.80
CA MET A 118 46.61 -25.77 -5.49
C MET A 118 47.49 -24.56 -5.15
N THR A 119 46.94 -23.55 -4.47
CA THR A 119 47.66 -22.31 -4.10
C THR A 119 47.93 -22.20 -2.59
N SER A 120 47.78 -23.29 -1.82
CA SER A 120 48.12 -23.36 -0.38
C SER A 120 49.14 -24.46 -0.11
#